data_AF-A0A968CG92-F1
#
_entry.id   AF-A0A968CG92-F1
#
_cell.length_a   1.000
_cell.length_b   1.000
_cell.length_c   1.000
_cell.angle_alpha   90.00
_cell.angle_beta   90.00
_cell.angle_gamma   90.00
#
_symmetry.space_group_name_H-M   'P 1'
#
loop_
_entity.id
_entity.type
_entity.pdbx_description
1 polymer ?
#
loop_
_entity_poly.entity_id
_entity_poly.type
_entity_poly.pdbx_seq_one_letter_code
_entity_poly.pdbx_strand_id
1 'polypeptide(L)' 'TMVANCCPDELGLEMTVEDNLITIYETEYTSEGCRCVCFYPVTATLGPFEPGTYTLEVYEYHDGFIGSTSVVIDPPQ' A
#
# COMPACT_ATOMS: atom_id res chain seq x y z
N THR A 1 -1.92 -17.74 -21.76
CA THR A 1 -2.41 -16.68 -20.87
C THR A 1 -2.86 -17.35 -19.59
N MET A 2 -2.21 -17.09 -18.45
CA MET A 2 -2.75 -17.55 -17.17
C MET A 2 -4.05 -16.77 -16.96
N VAL A 3 -5.16 -17.48 -16.82
CA VAL A 3 -6.44 -16.85 -16.49
C VAL A 3 -6.32 -16.43 -15.05
N ALA A 4 -6.18 -15.13 -14.81
CA ALA A 4 -6.16 -14.59 -13.47
C ALA A 4 -7.55 -14.78 -12.87
N ASN A 5 -7.67 -15.65 -11.86
CA ASN A 5 -8.89 -15.86 -11.06
C ASN A 5 -8.99 -14.84 -9.91
N CYS A 6 -8.45 -13.64 -10.15
CA CYS A 6 -8.57 -12.44 -9.35
C CYS A 6 -10.01 -12.23 -8.87
N CYS A 7 -10.26 -12.27 -7.56
CA CYS A 7 -11.60 -12.05 -7.00
C CYS A 7 -11.62 -11.27 -5.66
N PRO A 8 -10.88 -10.16 -5.52
CA PRO A 8 -11.08 -9.29 -4.37
C PRO A 8 -12.47 -8.67 -4.47
N ASP A 9 -13.21 -8.74 -3.37
CA ASP A 9 -14.41 -7.96 -3.18
C ASP A 9 -14.04 -6.50 -2.86
N GLU A 10 -12.96 -6.32 -2.11
CA GLU A 10 -12.43 -5.03 -1.69
C GLU A 10 -10.90 -5.07 -1.60
N LEU A 11 -10.25 -3.94 -1.91
CA LEU A 11 -8.83 -3.71 -1.67
C LEU A 11 -8.69 -2.69 -0.55
N GLY A 12 -8.05 -3.09 0.54
CA GLY A 12 -7.70 -2.23 1.67
C GLY A 12 -6.27 -1.73 1.56
N LEU A 13 -6.05 -0.52 2.09
CA LEU A 13 -4.72 0.01 2.34
C LEU A 13 -4.64 0.40 3.81
N GLU A 14 -3.75 -0.26 4.54
CA GLU A 14 -3.46 0.06 5.93
C GLU A 14 -2.13 0.81 6.01
N MET A 15 -2.13 1.95 6.71
CA MET A 15 -0.94 2.80 6.83
C MET A 15 -0.50 2.89 8.28
N THR A 16 0.80 2.74 8.52
CA THR A 16 1.45 3.12 9.77
C THR A 16 2.54 4.15 9.51
N VAL A 17 2.82 4.96 10.53
CA VAL A 17 3.91 5.94 10.49
C VAL A 17 4.70 5.83 11.78
N GLU A 18 5.98 5.51 11.65
CA GLU A 18 6.93 5.46 12.76
C GLU A 18 8.14 6.32 12.39
N ASP A 19 8.35 7.41 13.14
CA ASP A 19 9.31 8.47 12.81
C ASP A 19 9.09 9.01 11.37
N ASN A 20 10.05 8.74 10.48
CA ASN A 20 10.04 9.15 9.08
C ASN A 20 9.76 7.96 8.14
N LEU A 21 9.35 6.81 8.66
CA LEU A 21 8.96 5.65 7.86
C LEU A 21 7.43 5.57 7.77
N ILE A 22 6.92 5.73 6.55
CA ILE A 22 5.53 5.46 6.21
C ILE A 22 5.48 4.04 5.64
N THR A 23 4.72 3.15 6.27
CA THR A 23 4.50 1.79 5.77
C THR A 23 3.07 1.67 5.29
N ILE A 24 2.86 1.15 4.09
CA ILE A 24 1.53 0.82 3.55
C ILE A 24 1.46 -0.69 3.30
N TYR A 25 0.43 -1.33 3.85
CA TYR A 25 0.06 -2.70 3.54
C TYR A 25 -1.16 -2.70 2.62
N GLU A 26 -1.03 -3.35 1.47
CA GLU A 26 -2.15 -3.69 0.61
C GLU A 26 -2.77 -5.01 1.08
N THR A 27 -4.09 -5.02 1.24
CA THR A 27 -4.85 -6.17 1.71
C THR A 27 -6.01 -6.48 0.79
N GLU A 28 -6.04 -7.68 0.24
CA GLU A 28 -7.17 -8.20 -0.51
C GLU A 28 -8.21 -8.82 0.43
N TYR A 29 -9.43 -8.29 0.41
CA TYR A 29 -10.58 -8.92 1.08
C TYR A 29 -11.37 -9.71 0.05
N THR A 30 -11.54 -11.02 0.28
CA THR A 30 -12.32 -11.90 -0.60
C THR A 30 -13.22 -12.82 0.20
N SER A 31 -14.46 -12.95 -0.23
CA SER A 31 -15.46 -13.89 0.27
C SER A 31 -15.31 -15.29 -0.33
N GLU A 32 -14.52 -15.42 -1.40
CA GLU A 32 -14.29 -16.65 -2.14
C GLU A 32 -12.85 -17.14 -1.95
N GLY A 33 -12.62 -18.46 -2.05
CA GLY A 33 -11.31 -19.08 -1.84
C GLY A 33 -10.33 -18.90 -3.01
N CYS A 34 -10.28 -17.72 -3.64
CA CYS A 34 -9.34 -17.48 -4.73
C CYS A 34 -7.90 -17.49 -4.21
N ARG A 35 -7.07 -18.33 -4.84
CA ARG A 35 -5.62 -18.33 -4.65
C ARG A 35 -4.98 -17.73 -5.89
N CYS A 36 -4.80 -16.43 -5.90
CA CYS A 36 -4.22 -15.70 -7.02
C CYS A 36 -3.14 -14.72 -6.52
N VAL A 37 -2.19 -14.42 -7.41
CA VAL A 37 -1.20 -13.34 -7.23
C VAL A 37 -1.56 -12.29 -8.26
N CYS A 38 -2.37 -11.31 -7.85
CA CYS A 38 -2.91 -10.27 -8.71
C CYS A 38 -2.25 -8.93 -8.37
N PHE A 39 -1.78 -8.22 -9.39
CA PHE A 39 -1.27 -6.87 -9.18
C PHE A 39 -2.39 -5.88 -9.50
N TYR A 40 -2.82 -5.14 -8.48
CA TYR A 40 -3.81 -4.08 -8.63
C TYR A 40 -3.16 -2.71 -8.55
N PRO A 41 -3.48 -1.79 -9.48
CA PRO A 41 -3.15 -0.39 -9.26
C PRO A 41 -4.06 0.14 -8.15
N VAL A 42 -3.45 0.61 -7.07
CA VAL A 42 -4.14 1.24 -5.95
C VAL A 42 -3.71 2.69 -5.83
N THR A 43 -4.64 3.56 -5.43
CA THR A 43 -4.37 4.98 -5.18
C THR A 43 -5.04 5.39 -3.89
N ALA A 44 -4.30 6.07 -3.02
CA ALA A 44 -4.82 6.63 -1.79
C ALA A 44 -4.33 8.07 -1.60
N THR A 45 -5.09 8.81 -0.81
CA THR A 45 -4.69 10.12 -0.29
C THR A 45 -4.37 9.95 1.19
N LEU A 46 -3.16 10.33 1.59
CA LEU A 46 -2.64 10.15 2.94
C LEU A 46 -2.32 11.51 3.57
N GLY A 47 -2.47 11.61 4.88
CA GLY A 47 -2.12 12.80 5.65
C GLY A 47 -3.22 13.27 6.61
N PRO A 48 -3.04 14.42 7.27
CA PRO A 48 -1.90 15.34 7.13
C PRO A 48 -0.60 14.79 7.73
N PHE A 49 0.53 15.21 7.17
CA PHE A 49 1.88 14.92 7.70
C PHE A 49 2.57 16.23 8.05
N GLU A 50 3.49 16.18 9.02
CA GLU A 50 4.40 17.29 9.27
C GLU A 50 5.40 17.45 8.11
N PRO A 51 5.94 18.66 7.89
CA PRO A 51 6.97 18.86 6.88
C PRO A 51 8.24 18.06 7.18
N GLY A 52 8.80 17.41 6.17
CA GLY A 52 9.96 16.53 6.37
C GLY A 52 10.28 15.65 5.17
N THR A 53 11.26 14.76 5.36
CA THR A 53 11.59 13.71 4.39
C THR A 53 11.19 12.37 4.97
N TYR A 54 10.33 11.65 4.26
CA TYR A 54 9.84 10.35 4.63
C TYR A 54 10.38 9.28 3.68
N THR A 55 10.57 8.08 4.18
CA THR A 55 10.66 6.87 3.36
C THR A 55 9.27 6.25 3.33
N LEU A 56 8.75 6.03 2.13
CA LEU A 56 7.51 5.29 1.92
C LEU A 56 7.89 3.88 1.49
N GLU A 57 7.42 2.88 2.23
CA GLU A 57 7.53 1.46 1.90
C GLU A 57 6.14 0.86 1.71
N VAL A 58 6.02 -0.01 0.70
CA VAL A 58 4.76 -0.67 0.35
C VAL A 58 4.97 -2.18 0.41
N TYR A 59 4.03 -2.86 1.06
CA TYR A 59 4.03 -4.30 1.30
C TYR A 59 2.69 -4.91 0.87
N GLU A 60 2.70 -6.17 0.46
CA GLU A 60 1.50 -7.01 0.47
C GLU A 60 1.17 -7.48 1.90
N TYR A 61 -0.04 -8.00 2.09
CA TYR A 61 -0.56 -8.50 3.37
C TYR A 61 0.33 -9.52 4.11
N HIS A 62 1.27 -10.20 3.43
CA HIS A 62 2.17 -11.21 4.01
C HIS A 62 3.64 -10.73 4.12
N ASP A 63 3.85 -9.44 4.39
CA ASP A 63 5.18 -8.81 4.51
C ASP A 63 6.03 -8.90 3.24
N GLY A 64 5.42 -9.19 2.08
CA GLY A 64 6.11 -9.17 0.80
C GLY A 64 6.37 -7.74 0.37
N PHE A 65 7.64 -7.35 0.35
CA PHE A 65 8.05 -6.01 -0.06
C PHE A 65 7.78 -5.76 -1.54
N ILE A 66 6.97 -4.74 -1.84
CA ILE A 66 6.63 -4.33 -3.21
C ILE A 66 7.63 -3.26 -3.69
N GLY A 67 7.94 -2.28 -2.85
CA GLY A 67 8.86 -1.21 -3.21
C GLY A 67 8.96 -0.08 -2.19
N SER A 68 9.93 0.81 -2.41
CA SER A 68 10.18 1.96 -1.55
C SER A 68 10.52 3.22 -2.35
N THR A 69 10.19 4.38 -1.81
CA THR A 69 10.63 5.68 -2.35
C THR A 69 10.81 6.71 -1.25
N SER A 70 11.61 7.75 -1.48
CA SER A 70 11.67 8.91 -0.60
C SER A 70 10.69 9.99 -1.04
N VAL A 71 9.97 10.56 -0.09
CA VAL A 71 8.99 11.63 -0.32
C VAL A 71 9.36 12.84 0.53
N VAL A 72 9.38 14.02 -0.09
CA VAL A 72 9.59 15.29 0.61
C VAL A 72 8.25 15.99 0.73
N ILE A 73 7.87 16.34 1.96
CA ILE A 73 6.65 17.08 2.28
C ILE A 73 7.07 18.48 2.70
N ASP A 74 6.72 19.46 1.88
CA ASP A 74 7.05 20.86 2.11
C ASP A 74 6.12 21.49 3.16
N PRO A 75 6.58 22.54 3.88
CA PRO A 75 5.73 23.32 4.75
C PRO A 75 4.54 23.95 4.00
N PRO A 76 3.38 24.09 4.67
CA PRO A 76 2.28 24.91 4.14
C PRO A 76 2.79 26.31 3.80
N GLN A 77 2.36 26.86 2.65
CA GLN A 77 2.68 28.22 2.21
C GLN A 77 1.88 29.27 2.98
#